data_AF-A0A139CSF9-F1
#
_entry.id   AF-A0A139CSF9-F1
#
_cell.length_a   1.000
_cell.length_b   1.000
_cell.length_c   1.000
_cell.angle_alpha   90.00
_cell.angle_beta   90.00
_cell.angle_gamma   90.00
#
_symmetry.space_group_name_H-M   'P 1'
#
loop_
_entity.id
_entity.type
_entity.pdbx_description
1 polymer ?
#
loop_
_entity_poly.entity_id
_entity_poly.type
_entity_poly.pdbx_seq_one_letter_code
_entity_poly.pdbx_strand_id
1 'polypeptide(L)'
;MRLDSLLALKEGPRDLEMLLRDMNADEETLLFHMNTLQEYYLVSDNGERYGLTTIGEVIADEMMPLLEHLDELEKTLGPGEGFKNPSNPGYSLRT
;
A
#
# COMPACT_ATOMS: atom_id res chain seq x y z
N MET A 1 -1.55 3.80 -1.11
CA MET A 1 -2.31 4.42 -0.01
C MET A 1 -3.52 3.60 0.44
N ARG A 2 -4.48 3.22 -0.44
CA ARG A 2 -5.69 2.47 0.01
C ARG A 2 -5.38 1.17 0.72
N LEU A 3 -4.54 0.35 0.11
CA LEU A 3 -4.13 -0.93 0.67
C LEU A 3 -3.27 -0.74 1.91
N ASP A 4 -2.29 0.14 1.83
CA ASP A 4 -1.37 0.48 2.93
C ASP A 4 -2.12 0.95 4.20
N SER A 5 -3.19 1.73 4.04
CA SER A 5 -4.05 2.17 5.14
C SER A 5 -4.77 0.99 5.81
N LEU A 6 -5.34 0.08 5.00
CA LEU A 6 -6.04 -1.09 5.53
C LEU A 6 -5.08 -2.04 6.26
N LEU A 7 -3.86 -2.23 5.74
CA LEU A 7 -2.82 -3.02 6.38
C LEU A 7 -2.32 -2.35 7.67
N ALA A 8 -2.09 -1.04 7.67
CA ALA A 8 -1.68 -0.31 8.87
C ALA A 8 -2.72 -0.44 9.99
N LEU A 9 -4.01 -0.36 9.64
CA LEU A 9 -5.12 -0.49 10.58
C LEU A 9 -5.42 -1.94 11.00
N LYS A 10 -4.94 -2.94 10.23
CA LYS A 10 -5.02 -4.36 10.61
C LYS A 10 -4.19 -4.68 11.85
N GLU A 11 -3.07 -3.97 12.05
CA GLU A 11 -2.25 -4.10 13.27
C GLU A 11 -2.94 -3.49 14.51
N GLY A 12 -4.01 -2.73 14.31
CA GLY A 12 -4.84 -2.14 15.35
C GLY A 12 -5.27 -0.70 15.03
N PRO A 13 -6.18 -0.12 15.84
CA PRO A 13 -6.62 1.25 15.65
C PRO A 13 -5.49 2.27 15.78
N ARG A 14 -5.44 3.27 14.90
CA ARG A 14 -4.40 4.31 14.86
C ARG A 14 -5.00 5.71 14.85
N ASP A 15 -4.32 6.65 15.50
CA ASP A 15 -4.65 8.06 15.37
C ASP A 15 -4.14 8.65 14.04
N LEU A 16 -4.63 9.84 13.70
CA LEU A 16 -4.30 10.54 12.46
C LEU A 16 -2.78 10.82 12.36
N GLU A 17 -2.13 11.18 13.46
CA GLU A 17 -0.69 11.48 13.45
C GLU A 17 0.16 10.25 13.16
N MET A 18 -0.19 9.09 13.72
CA MET A 18 0.45 7.82 13.41
C MET A 18 0.31 7.50 11.92
N LEU A 19 -0.91 7.64 11.39
CA LEU A 19 -1.19 7.38 9.98
C LEU A 19 -0.44 8.34 9.05
N LEU A 20 -0.31 9.62 9.39
CA LEU A 20 0.49 10.59 8.61
C LEU A 20 1.96 10.19 8.54
N ARG A 21 2.52 9.75 9.67
CA ARG A 21 3.91 9.27 9.74
C ARG A 21 4.10 7.98 8.95
N ASP A 22 3.21 7.01 9.12
CA ASP A 22 3.32 5.70 8.48
C ASP A 22 3.17 5.78 6.96
N MET A 23 2.33 6.69 6.46
CA MET A 23 2.05 6.85 5.03
C MET A 23 2.85 7.96 4.34
N ASN A 24 3.66 8.71 5.07
CA ASN A 24 4.42 9.86 4.57
C ASN A 24 3.56 10.78 3.68
N ALA A 25 2.38 11.12 4.17
CA ALA A 25 1.37 11.90 3.46
C ALA A 25 1.05 13.20 4.19
N ASP A 26 0.52 14.18 3.46
CA ASP A 26 -0.04 15.37 4.07
C ASP A 26 -1.44 15.11 4.65
N GLU A 27 -1.85 15.98 5.57
CA GLU A 27 -3.10 15.86 6.32
C GLU A 27 -4.34 15.90 5.42
N GLU A 28 -4.35 16.76 4.39
CA GLU A 28 -5.49 16.89 3.48
C GLU A 28 -5.68 15.63 2.64
N THR A 29 -4.58 15.11 2.06
CA THR A 29 -4.58 13.85 1.31
C THR A 29 -5.03 12.69 2.19
N LEU A 30 -4.54 12.62 3.43
CA LEU A 30 -4.90 11.54 4.34
C LEU A 30 -6.36 11.61 4.77
N LEU A 31 -6.87 12.79 5.12
CA LEU A 31 -8.27 12.96 5.51
C LEU A 31 -9.21 12.65 4.34
N PHE A 32 -8.90 13.14 3.14
CA PHE A 32 -9.66 12.79 1.93
C PHE A 32 -9.67 11.26 1.71
N HIS A 33 -8.53 10.63 1.93
CA HIS A 33 -8.41 9.19 1.79
C HIS A 33 -9.20 8.41 2.85
N MET A 34 -9.12 8.80 4.13
CA MET A 34 -9.85 8.17 5.24
C MET A 34 -11.35 8.35 5.08
N ASN A 35 -11.81 9.55 4.69
CA ASN A 35 -13.22 9.80 4.37
C ASN A 35 -13.72 8.84 3.28
N THR A 36 -12.93 8.63 2.22
CA THR A 36 -13.27 7.66 1.17
C THR A 36 -13.43 6.25 1.73
N LEU A 37 -12.51 5.80 2.61
CA LEU A 37 -12.58 4.47 3.21
C LEU A 37 -13.78 4.32 4.17
N GLN A 38 -14.17 5.39 4.85
CA GLN A 38 -15.37 5.43 5.69
C GLN A 38 -16.65 5.39 4.85
N GLU A 39 -16.71 6.10 3.71
CA GLU A 39 -17.83 6.05 2.76
C GLU A 39 -18.08 4.63 2.23
N TYR A 40 -17.01 3.85 2.04
CA TYR A 40 -17.09 2.44 1.66
C TYR A 40 -17.28 1.48 2.85
N TYR A 41 -17.49 2.00 4.07
CA TYR A 41 -17.65 1.21 5.29
C TYR A 41 -16.47 0.29 5.61
N LEU A 42 -15.26 0.61 5.14
CA LEU A 42 -14.05 -0.18 5.38
C LEU A 42 -13.34 0.25 6.67
N VAL A 43 -13.43 1.54 6.98
CA VAL A 43 -12.82 2.16 8.16
C VAL A 43 -13.91 2.83 8.98
N SER A 44 -13.77 2.78 10.31
CA SER A 44 -14.56 3.54 11.26
C SER A 44 -13.67 4.52 12.01
N ASP A 45 -14.23 5.67 12.36
CA ASP A 45 -13.61 6.64 13.28
C ASP A 45 -14.42 6.65 14.58
N ASN A 46 -13.75 6.47 15.71
CA ASN A 46 -14.36 6.52 17.04
C ASN A 46 -14.18 7.88 17.75
N GLY A 47 -13.72 8.91 17.02
CA GLY A 47 -13.51 10.28 17.48
C GLY A 47 -12.05 10.59 17.81
N GLU A 48 -11.21 9.58 18.01
CA GLU A 48 -9.77 9.74 18.28
C GLU A 48 -8.90 8.84 17.41
N ARG A 49 -9.45 7.69 16.95
CA ARG A 49 -8.70 6.68 16.19
C ARG A 49 -9.54 6.10 15.06
N TYR A 50 -8.85 5.84 13.97
CA TYR A 50 -9.36 5.05 12.87
C TYR A 50 -9.11 3.57 13.15
N GLY A 51 -10.06 2.72 12.78
CA GLY A 51 -9.95 1.27 12.86
C GLY A 51 -10.71 0.60 11.71
N LEU A 52 -10.40 -0.66 11.44
CA LEU A 52 -11.15 -1.43 10.45
C LEU A 52 -12.56 -1.74 10.98
N THR A 53 -13.55 -1.69 10.08
CA THR A 53 -14.82 -2.35 10.34
C THR A 53 -14.66 -3.85 10.14
N THR A 54 -15.65 -4.65 10.53
CA THR A 54 -15.66 -6.10 10.22
C THR A 54 -15.50 -6.39 8.72
N ILE A 55 -16.07 -5.56 7.84
CA ILE A 55 -15.90 -5.72 6.38
C ILE A 55 -14.47 -5.34 5.96
N GLY A 56 -13.93 -4.27 6.54
CA GLY A 56 -12.54 -3.85 6.32
C GLY A 56 -11.53 -4.92 6.75
N GLU A 57 -11.77 -5.59 7.88
CA GLU A 57 -10.94 -6.72 8.37
C GLU A 57 -10.94 -7.87 7.37
N VAL A 58 -12.11 -8.30 6.91
CA VAL A 58 -12.23 -9.39 5.92
C VAL A 58 -11.47 -9.04 4.63
N ILE A 59 -11.60 -7.81 4.14
CA ILE A 59 -10.88 -7.40 2.93
C ILE A 59 -9.36 -7.38 3.17
N ALA A 60 -8.91 -6.86 4.31
CA ALA A 60 -7.48 -6.85 4.66
C ALA A 60 -6.92 -8.28 4.82
N ASP A 61 -7.70 -9.21 5.36
CA ASP A 61 -7.37 -10.64 5.43
C ASP A 61 -7.19 -11.27 4.05
N GLU A 62 -8.11 -11.01 3.12
CA GLU A 62 -8.02 -11.53 1.75
C GLU A 62 -6.89 -10.89 0.93
N MET A 63 -6.50 -9.65 1.23
CA MET A 63 -5.44 -8.96 0.50
C MET A 63 -4.02 -9.30 0.96
N MET A 64 -3.80 -9.67 2.22
CA MET A 64 -2.47 -10.09 2.70
C MET A 64 -1.83 -11.21 1.88
N PRO A 65 -2.49 -12.36 1.64
CA PRO A 65 -1.86 -13.43 0.88
C PRO A 65 -1.51 -12.98 -0.54
N LEU A 66 -2.30 -12.09 -1.15
CA LEU A 66 -2.00 -11.56 -2.48
C LEU A 66 -0.69 -10.75 -2.48
N LEU A 67 -0.44 -9.99 -1.42
CA LEU A 67 0.80 -9.23 -1.26
C LEU A 67 2.00 -10.14 -0.99
N GLU A 68 1.83 -11.17 -0.16
CA GLU A 68 2.87 -12.17 0.08
C GLU A 68 3.30 -12.84 -1.24
N HIS A 69 2.35 -13.22 -2.10
CA HIS A 69 2.65 -13.77 -3.42
C HIS A 69 3.33 -12.76 -4.35
N LEU A 70 2.98 -11.47 -4.28
CA LEU A 70 3.64 -10.42 -5.07
C LEU A 70 5.09 -10.23 -4.61
N ASP A 71 5.34 -10.25 -3.30
CA ASP A 71 6.70 -10.16 -2.74
C ASP A 71 7.55 -11.38 -3.13
N GLU A 72 6.96 -12.58 -3.13
CA GLU A 72 7.62 -13.80 -3.62
C GLU A 72 7.94 -13.73 -5.11
N LEU A 73 7.02 -13.18 -5.91
CA LEU A 73 7.21 -12.97 -7.33
C LEU A 73 8.34 -11.99 -7.59
N GLU A 74 8.40 -10.86 -6.87
CA GLU A 74 9.47 -9.87 -7.00
C GLU A 74 10.83 -10.47 -6.66
N LYS A 75 10.92 -11.24 -5.56
CA LYS A 75 12.16 -11.97 -5.19
C LYS A 75 12.61 -12.94 -6.28
N THR A 76 11.67 -13.60 -6.94
CA THR A 76 11.94 -14.56 -8.02
C THR A 76 12.41 -13.86 -9.30
N LEU A 77 11.88 -12.66 -9.57
CA LEU A 77 12.27 -11.86 -10.74
C LEU A 77 13.62 -11.14 -10.57
N GLY A 78 14.13 -11.08 -9.34
CA GLY A 78 15.43 -10.49 -9.00
C GLY A 78 15.46 -8.96 -9.17
N PRO A 79 16.44 -8.26 -8.56
CA PRO A 79 16.69 -6.86 -8.87
C PRO A 79 17.10 -6.82 -10.35
N GLY A 80 16.25 -6.25 -11.20
CA GLY A 80 16.32 -6.40 -12.65
C GLY A 80 17.75 -6.42 -13.20
N GLU A 81 18.27 -7.62 -13.47
CA GLU A 81 19.18 -7.82 -14.59
C GLU A 81 18.34 -7.44 -15.80
N GLY A 82 18.44 -6.17 -16.21
CA GLY A 82 17.62 -5.60 -17.27
C GLY A 82 17.56 -6.58 -18.42
N PHE A 83 16.34 -6.84 -18.91
CA PHE A 83 16.10 -7.70 -20.07
C PHE A 83 17.13 -7.38 -21.15
N LYS A 84 18.19 -8.19 -21.25
CA LYS A 84 19.19 -8.07 -22.32
C LYS A 84 18.45 -8.47 -23.58
N ASN A 85 17.91 -7.47 -24.26
CA ASN A 85 17.30 -7.64 -25.56
C ASN A 85 18.40 -8.17 -26.50
N PRO A 86 18.31 -9.43 -26.98
CA PRO A 86 19.32 -9.99 -27.87
C PRO A 86 19.35 -9.32 -29.26
N SER A 87 18.45 -8.36 -29.52
CA SER A 87 18.29 -7.72 -30.83
C SER A 87 18.88 -6.31 -30.94
N ASN A 88 19.63 -5.79 -29.95
CA ASN A 88 20.28 -4.48 -30.11
C ASN A 88 21.82 -4.55 -30.06
N PRO A 89 22.49 -4.83 -31.19
CA PRO A 89 23.93 -4.69 -31.29
C PRO A 89 24.27 -3.23 -31.59
N GLY A 90 24.72 -2.51 -30.57
CA GLY A 90 25.59 -1.34 -30.75
C GLY A 90 24.90 0.02 -30.85
N TYR A 91 25.11 0.83 -29.81
CA TYR A 91 25.48 2.23 -30.02
C TYR A 91 26.71 2.54 -29.19
N SER A 92 27.84 2.61 -29.88
CA SER A 92 29.06 3.27 -29.43
C SER A 92 28.85 4.77 -29.61
N LEU A 93 28.73 5.53 -28.53
CA LEU A 93 28.95 6.98 -28.60
C LEU A 93 30.35 7.24 -28.07
N ARG A 94 31.25 7.46 -29.03
CA ARG A 94 32.51 8.16 -28.82
C ARG A 94 32.21 9.60 -28.45
N THR A 95 32.90 10.09 -27.43
CA THR A 95 33.38 11.48 -27.35
C THR A 95 34.77 11.45 -26.76
#